data_AF-A0A4P5W2L0-F1
#
_entry.id   AF-A0A4P5W2L0-F1
#
_cell.length_a   1.000
_cell.length_b   1.000
_cell.length_c   1.000
_cell.angle_alpha   90.00
_cell.angle_beta   90.00
_cell.angle_gamma   90.00
#
_symmetry.space_group_name_H-M   'P 1'
#
loop_
_entity.id
_entity.type
_entity.pdbx_description
1 polymer ?
#
loop_
_entity_poly.entity_id
_entity_poly.type
_entity_poly.pdbx_seq_one_letter_code
_entity_poly.pdbx_strand_id
1 'polypeptide(L)'
;MSEHTVRVAAGSAIAPHLSAGAVICLGPGVHVESLSVEESVTLRGEPGAILDAGRRGPVIAVGVDGVVVRVETLTLRNGAGEAGGGVRLSGWSEVILDRCVVEGNEASLAGGGAGGGIYLHRGSLTLLDTDFRDNHARSGTDLHVTGAARAEARGGRFGGDIVVSEGAELTLVGSHVVGALSARGTTTRAPSVTLRGTRIDGGVVNDPNLPASVVVENG
;
A
#
# COMPACT_ATOMS: atom_id res chain seq x y z
N MET A 1 16.03 23.06 -6.22
CA MET A 1 16.46 22.57 -4.89
C MET A 1 17.30 21.33 -5.13
N SER A 2 18.53 21.28 -4.63
CA SER A 2 19.40 20.12 -4.80
C SER A 2 18.86 18.95 -3.99
N GLU A 3 18.64 17.79 -4.62
CA GLU A 3 18.26 16.55 -3.94
C GLU A 3 19.26 16.25 -2.82
N HIS A 4 18.81 16.24 -1.56
CA HIS A 4 19.64 15.78 -0.46
C HIS A 4 19.60 14.26 -0.43
N THR A 5 20.65 13.63 -0.97
CA THR A 5 20.82 12.18 -0.86
C THR A 5 21.55 11.82 0.42
N VAL A 6 21.01 10.88 1.21
CA VAL A 6 21.61 10.32 2.42
C VAL A 6 21.70 8.82 2.29
N ARG A 7 22.79 8.21 2.78
CA ARG A 7 22.93 6.75 2.87
C ARG A 7 22.79 6.34 4.33
N VAL A 8 21.92 5.37 4.60
CA VAL A 8 21.64 4.85 5.93
C VAL A 8 21.99 3.36 5.94
N ALA A 9 22.89 2.97 6.84
CA ALA A 9 23.23 1.55 7.05
C ALA A 9 22.20 0.88 7.97
N ALA A 10 22.02 -0.43 7.84
CA ALA A 10 21.16 -1.19 8.75
C ALA A 10 21.58 -0.96 10.22
N GLY A 11 20.59 -0.72 11.09
CA GLY A 11 20.79 -0.38 12.50
C GLY A 11 20.92 1.12 12.80
N SER A 12 21.04 1.97 11.77
CA SER A 12 20.94 3.44 11.92
C SER A 12 19.49 3.91 11.77
N ALA A 13 19.15 5.01 12.44
CA ALA A 13 17.82 5.62 12.35
C ALA A 13 17.60 6.31 11.00
N ILE A 14 16.39 6.16 10.45
CA ILE A 14 15.93 6.76 9.20
C ILE A 14 15.22 8.08 9.47
N ALA A 15 14.38 8.17 10.52
CA ALA A 15 13.56 9.35 10.81
C ALA A 15 14.30 10.69 10.79
N PRO A 16 15.54 10.82 11.32
CA PRO A 16 16.27 12.09 11.28
C PRO A 16 16.56 12.61 9.86
N HIS A 17 16.42 11.77 8.83
CA HIS A 17 16.68 12.09 7.43
C HIS A 17 15.41 12.36 6.62
N LEU A 18 14.22 12.21 7.21
CA LEU A 18 12.93 12.48 6.56
C LEU A 18 12.67 13.99 6.44
N SER A 19 13.39 14.63 5.52
CA SER A 19 13.23 16.06 5.19
C SER A 19 12.74 16.26 3.76
N ALA A 20 12.04 17.37 3.49
CA ALA A 20 11.49 17.71 2.18
C ALA A 20 12.49 17.49 1.03
N GLY A 21 12.11 16.63 0.08
CA GLY A 21 12.89 16.28 -1.11
C GLY A 21 14.07 15.34 -0.87
N ALA A 22 14.23 14.77 0.33
CA ALA A 22 15.33 13.86 0.61
C ALA A 22 15.21 12.54 -0.16
N VAL A 23 16.36 12.02 -0.57
CA VAL A 23 16.52 10.66 -1.11
C VAL A 23 17.32 9.85 -0.10
N ILE A 24 16.68 8.89 0.55
CA ILE A 24 17.27 8.10 1.62
C ILE A 24 17.56 6.70 1.07
N CYS A 25 18.83 6.43 0.82
CA CYS A 25 19.32 5.15 0.33
C CYS A 25 19.60 4.22 1.50
N LEU A 26 18.78 3.18 1.66
CA LEU A 26 18.91 2.16 2.69
C LEU A 26 19.84 1.05 2.20
N GLY A 27 20.96 0.86 2.90
CA GLY A 27 21.90 -0.24 2.64
C GLY A 27 21.28 -1.61 2.93
N PRO A 28 21.92 -2.71 2.49
CA PRO A 28 21.41 -4.06 2.69
C PRO A 28 21.23 -4.39 4.18
N GLY A 29 20.24 -5.22 4.49
CA GLY A 29 19.92 -5.65 5.85
C GLY A 29 18.65 -5.01 6.41
N VAL A 30 18.43 -5.24 7.70
CA VAL A 30 17.19 -4.87 8.39
C VAL A 30 17.32 -3.49 9.05
N HIS A 31 16.44 -2.58 8.66
CA HIS A 31 16.24 -1.27 9.26
C HIS A 31 14.98 -1.34 10.12
N VAL A 32 15.15 -1.38 11.44
CA VAL A 32 14.03 -1.58 12.37
C VAL A 32 13.41 -0.24 12.74
N GLU A 33 12.39 0.18 12.01
CA GLU A 33 11.70 1.45 12.24
C GLU A 33 10.28 1.44 11.66
N SER A 34 9.36 2.12 12.34
CA SER A 34 8.02 2.45 11.81
C SER A 34 8.02 3.95 11.51
N LEU A 35 7.77 4.31 10.25
CA LEU A 35 7.97 5.68 9.77
C LEU A 35 6.64 6.44 9.70
N SER A 36 6.57 7.59 10.37
CA SER A 36 5.56 8.61 10.09
C SER A 36 6.18 9.62 9.13
N VAL A 37 5.66 9.70 7.90
CA VAL A 37 6.23 10.55 6.85
C VAL A 37 5.34 11.78 6.68
N GLU A 38 5.91 12.94 7.00
CA GLU A 38 5.23 14.24 6.95
C GLU A 38 5.73 15.15 5.82
N GLU A 39 6.74 14.69 5.08
CA GLU A 39 7.41 15.43 4.02
C GLU A 39 7.55 14.57 2.76
N SER A 40 7.66 15.22 1.60
CA SER A 40 7.91 14.48 0.36
C SER A 40 9.31 13.87 0.36
N VAL A 41 9.45 12.56 0.21
CA VAL A 41 10.73 11.84 0.28
C VAL A 41 10.76 10.65 -0.69
N THR A 42 11.98 10.21 -1.01
CA THR A 42 12.23 8.92 -1.66
C THR A 42 13.00 8.00 -0.71
N LEU A 43 12.46 6.82 -0.43
CA LEU A 43 13.15 5.72 0.25
C LEU A 43 13.61 4.72 -0.81
N ARG A 44 14.92 4.53 -0.97
CA ARG A 44 15.49 3.62 -1.96
C ARG A 44 16.27 2.50 -1.28
N GLY A 45 15.84 1.27 -1.46
CA GLY A 45 16.55 0.09 -0.99
C GLY A 45 17.66 -0.32 -1.95
N GLU A 46 18.83 -0.60 -1.39
CA GLU A 46 19.80 -1.46 -2.05
C GLU A 46 19.32 -2.93 -1.99
N PRO A 47 19.79 -3.83 -2.87
CA PRO A 47 19.36 -5.22 -2.86
C PRO A 47 19.47 -5.86 -1.47
N GLY A 48 18.35 -6.37 -0.94
CA GLY A 48 18.27 -6.96 0.39
C GLY A 48 18.03 -5.98 1.54
N ALA A 49 17.75 -4.70 1.25
CA ALA A 49 17.28 -3.74 2.24
C ALA A 49 15.83 -4.04 2.66
N ILE A 50 15.60 -4.06 3.96
CA ILE A 50 14.32 -4.38 4.59
C ILE A 50 13.98 -3.26 5.57
N LEU A 51 12.79 -2.67 5.45
CA LEU A 51 12.21 -1.79 6.45
C LEU A 51 11.24 -2.61 7.30
N ASP A 52 11.58 -2.79 8.58
CA ASP A 52 10.89 -3.67 9.52
C ASP A 52 10.30 -2.85 10.66
N ALA A 53 8.97 -2.77 10.75
CA ALA A 53 8.32 -1.97 11.80
C ALA A 53 8.34 -2.63 13.19
N GLY A 54 8.82 -3.86 13.33
CA GLY A 54 8.92 -4.55 14.62
C GLY A 54 7.61 -4.61 15.40
N ARG A 55 6.47 -4.68 14.69
CA ARG A 55 5.09 -4.68 15.22
C ARG A 55 4.69 -3.39 15.96
N ARG A 56 5.33 -2.25 15.69
CA ARG A 56 5.10 -0.97 16.42
C ARG A 56 4.07 -0.02 15.76
N GLY A 57 3.49 -0.43 14.65
CA GLY A 57 2.61 0.40 13.82
C GLY A 57 2.74 0.00 12.36
N PRO A 58 2.13 0.76 11.43
CA PRO A 58 2.40 0.61 10.00
C PRO A 58 3.90 0.72 9.71
N VAL A 59 4.41 0.01 8.70
CA VAL A 59 5.79 0.23 8.23
C VAL A 59 5.98 1.68 7.76
N ILE A 60 5.02 2.17 6.99
CA ILE A 60 4.96 3.57 6.55
C ILE A 60 3.55 4.12 6.82
N ALA A 61 3.46 5.24 7.52
CA ALA A 61 2.23 5.99 7.76
C ALA A 61 2.33 7.39 7.13
N VAL A 62 1.34 7.74 6.31
CA VAL A 62 1.20 9.06 5.70
C VAL A 62 -0.15 9.65 6.09
N GLY A 63 -0.10 10.52 7.10
CA GLY A 63 -1.28 11.15 7.69
C GLY A 63 -1.57 12.57 7.19
N VAL A 64 -0.57 13.21 6.58
CA VAL A 64 -0.63 14.61 6.12
C VAL A 64 -1.07 14.69 4.65
N ASP A 65 -1.50 15.88 4.24
CA ASP A 65 -1.92 16.17 2.87
C ASP A 65 -0.77 16.80 2.06
N GLY A 66 -0.77 16.57 0.74
CA GLY A 66 0.12 17.28 -0.18
C GLY A 66 1.57 16.80 -0.22
N VAL A 67 1.87 15.58 0.27
CA VAL A 67 3.20 14.98 0.16
C VAL A 67 3.25 13.85 -0.86
N VAL A 68 4.44 13.61 -1.40
CA VAL A 68 4.73 12.48 -2.28
C VAL A 68 5.78 11.60 -1.63
N VAL A 69 5.41 10.35 -1.35
CA VAL A 69 6.31 9.35 -0.75
C VAL A 69 6.59 8.27 -1.79
N ARG A 70 7.85 8.18 -2.22
CA ARG A 70 8.30 7.15 -3.15
C ARG A 70 9.11 6.10 -2.41
N VAL A 71 8.84 4.83 -2.68
CA VAL A 71 9.57 3.69 -2.11
C VAL A 71 10.01 2.81 -3.26
N GLU A 72 11.30 2.52 -3.35
CA GLU A 72 11.90 1.79 -4.46
C GLU A 72 12.72 0.61 -3.93
N THR A 73 12.49 -0.59 -4.48
CA THR A 73 13.34 -1.77 -4.24
C THR A 73 13.51 -2.11 -2.74
N LEU A 74 12.41 -2.04 -1.98
CA LEU A 74 12.40 -2.31 -0.53
C LEU A 74 11.43 -3.42 -0.16
N THR A 75 11.80 -4.18 0.86
CA THR A 75 10.85 -5.06 1.57
C THR A 75 10.27 -4.30 2.76
N LEU A 76 8.94 -4.16 2.81
CA LEU A 76 8.20 -3.56 3.92
C LEU A 76 7.55 -4.67 4.73
N ARG A 77 7.97 -4.86 5.99
CA ARG A 77 7.48 -5.99 6.77
C ARG A 77 7.24 -5.75 8.24
N ASN A 78 6.57 -6.73 8.85
CA ASN A 78 6.33 -6.83 10.29
C ASN A 78 5.64 -5.58 10.87
N GLY A 79 4.90 -4.82 10.07
CA GLY A 79 4.07 -3.75 10.58
C GLY A 79 2.77 -4.27 11.20
N ALA A 80 2.28 -3.55 12.19
CA ALA A 80 1.10 -3.86 13.00
C ALA A 80 0.22 -2.60 13.15
N GLY A 81 -0.57 -2.30 12.11
CA GLY A 81 -1.45 -1.13 12.11
C GLY A 81 -2.84 -1.45 12.68
N GLU A 82 -3.56 -0.44 13.17
CA GLU A 82 -5.01 -0.56 13.34
C GLU A 82 -5.69 -0.76 11.97
N ALA A 83 -5.18 -0.08 10.95
CA ALA A 83 -5.47 -0.29 9.54
C ALA A 83 -4.16 -0.07 8.76
N GLY A 84 -3.87 -0.90 7.76
CA GLY A 84 -2.62 -0.79 7.00
C GLY A 84 -1.42 -1.27 7.81
N GLY A 85 -1.14 -2.58 7.81
CA GLY A 85 0.04 -3.12 8.48
C GLY A 85 1.34 -2.68 7.79
N GLY A 86 1.41 -2.77 6.47
CA GLY A 86 2.55 -2.30 5.69
C GLY A 86 2.49 -0.79 5.48
N VAL A 87 1.50 -0.32 4.74
CA VAL A 87 1.32 1.12 4.47
C VAL A 87 -0.08 1.57 4.89
N ARG A 88 -0.13 2.72 5.59
CA ARG A 88 -1.38 3.43 5.88
C ARG A 88 -1.34 4.82 5.26
N LEU A 89 -2.21 5.07 4.30
CA LEU A 89 -2.40 6.39 3.69
C LEU A 89 -3.80 6.94 4.02
N SER A 90 -3.82 7.97 4.86
CA SER A 90 -5.07 8.62 5.32
C SER A 90 -5.16 10.10 4.95
N GLY A 91 -4.06 10.74 4.52
CA GLY A 91 -4.05 12.09 3.98
C GLY A 91 -4.25 12.13 2.46
N TRP A 92 -4.52 13.31 1.91
CA TRP A 92 -4.58 13.62 0.48
C TRP A 92 -3.17 13.73 -0.11
N SER A 93 -2.47 12.60 -0.09
CA SER A 93 -1.06 12.48 -0.50
C SER A 93 -0.90 11.34 -1.50
N GLU A 94 0.27 11.28 -2.13
CA GLU A 94 0.62 10.25 -3.09
C GLU A 94 1.67 9.30 -2.50
N VAL A 95 1.42 8.00 -2.59
CA VAL A 95 2.41 6.95 -2.29
C VAL A 95 2.69 6.14 -3.54
N ILE A 96 3.97 5.93 -3.84
CA ILE A 96 4.40 5.15 -4.99
C ILE A 96 5.33 4.04 -4.49
N LEU A 97 4.96 2.78 -4.73
CA LEU A 97 5.83 1.63 -4.49
C LEU A 97 6.30 1.09 -5.85
N ASP A 98 7.61 1.08 -6.08
CA ASP A 98 8.26 0.54 -7.28
C ASP A 98 9.15 -0.63 -6.90
N ARG A 99 8.87 -1.82 -7.46
CA ARG A 99 9.63 -3.06 -7.25
C ARG A 99 9.81 -3.40 -5.78
N CYS A 100 8.76 -3.20 -5.00
CA CYS A 100 8.75 -3.47 -3.56
C CYS A 100 8.17 -4.85 -3.25
N VAL A 101 8.42 -5.32 -2.02
CA VAL A 101 7.74 -6.48 -1.43
C VAL A 101 7.03 -6.00 -0.16
N VAL A 102 5.74 -6.29 -0.03
CA VAL A 102 4.94 -6.00 1.16
C VAL A 102 4.60 -7.33 1.81
N GLU A 103 5.26 -7.67 2.92
CA GLU A 103 5.17 -9.01 3.51
C GLU A 103 5.01 -9.06 5.03
N GLY A 104 4.33 -10.09 5.54
CA GLY A 104 4.28 -10.34 6.98
C GLY A 104 3.67 -9.20 7.79
N ASN A 105 2.85 -8.36 7.16
CA ASN A 105 2.22 -7.22 7.81
C ASN A 105 0.83 -7.57 8.33
N GLU A 106 0.44 -7.00 9.47
CA GLU A 106 -0.82 -7.31 10.12
C GLU A 106 -1.66 -6.06 10.39
N ALA A 107 -2.96 -6.15 10.15
CA ALA A 107 -3.97 -5.19 10.60
C ALA A 107 -4.97 -5.89 11.54
N SER A 108 -4.80 -5.72 12.86
CA SER A 108 -5.56 -6.54 13.84
C SER A 108 -5.95 -5.89 15.17
N LEU A 109 -5.74 -4.58 15.37
CA LEU A 109 -6.20 -3.94 16.61
C LEU A 109 -7.73 -3.79 16.67
N ALA A 110 -8.24 -3.72 17.90
CA ALA A 110 -9.65 -3.73 18.28
C ALA A 110 -10.49 -2.65 17.56
N GLY A 111 -10.96 -2.97 16.35
CA GLY A 111 -11.75 -2.06 15.54
C GLY A 111 -12.16 -2.59 14.16
N GLY A 112 -11.80 -3.84 13.83
CA GLY A 112 -12.11 -4.42 12.52
C GLY A 112 -11.08 -4.06 11.45
N GLY A 113 -9.80 -3.97 11.83
CA GLY A 113 -8.69 -3.58 10.97
C GLY A 113 -8.69 -4.25 9.59
N ALA A 114 -8.35 -3.46 8.59
CA ALA A 114 -8.36 -3.85 7.19
C ALA A 114 -7.07 -3.42 6.48
N GLY A 115 -6.75 -4.11 5.39
CA GLY A 115 -5.52 -3.88 4.62
C GLY A 115 -4.29 -4.32 5.40
N GLY A 116 -4.09 -5.64 5.55
CA GLY A 116 -2.92 -6.19 6.23
C GLY A 116 -1.63 -5.69 5.59
N GLY A 117 -1.60 -5.65 4.26
CA GLY A 117 -0.56 -4.99 3.49
C GLY A 117 -0.75 -3.47 3.46
N ILE A 118 -1.78 -2.98 2.78
CA ILE A 118 -2.01 -1.55 2.59
C ILE A 118 -3.47 -1.18 2.86
N TYR A 119 -3.64 -0.11 3.63
CA TYR A 119 -4.92 0.57 3.81
C TYR A 119 -4.85 1.99 3.25
N LEU A 120 -5.81 2.30 2.38
CA LEU A 120 -5.89 3.55 1.64
C LEU A 120 -7.29 4.14 1.80
N HIS A 121 -7.41 5.29 2.44
CA HIS A 121 -8.70 5.97 2.67
C HIS A 121 -8.83 7.31 1.94
N ARG A 122 -7.70 7.97 1.65
CA ARG A 122 -7.61 9.22 0.86
C ARG A 122 -6.36 9.18 -0.01
N GLY A 123 -6.24 10.14 -0.91
CA GLY A 123 -5.04 10.28 -1.75
C GLY A 123 -4.94 9.21 -2.84
N SER A 124 -3.71 9.01 -3.32
CA SER A 124 -3.41 8.09 -4.42
C SER A 124 -2.28 7.11 -4.09
N LEU A 125 -2.45 5.88 -4.53
CA LEU A 125 -1.44 4.82 -4.46
C LEU A 125 -1.11 4.33 -5.87
N THR A 126 0.17 4.31 -6.20
CA THR A 126 0.68 3.70 -7.43
C THR A 126 1.59 2.53 -7.06
N LEU A 127 1.28 1.34 -7.58
CA LEU A 127 2.06 0.12 -7.40
C LEU A 127 2.65 -0.28 -8.75
N LEU A 128 3.98 -0.33 -8.83
CA LEU A 128 4.72 -0.77 -10.00
C LEU A 128 5.49 -2.02 -9.61
N ASP A 129 5.16 -3.15 -10.24
CA ASP A 129 5.85 -4.44 -10.06
C ASP A 129 6.07 -4.82 -8.59
N THR A 130 5.03 -4.62 -7.76
CA THR A 130 5.07 -4.86 -6.31
C THR A 130 4.40 -6.19 -5.96
N ASP A 131 5.05 -7.00 -5.12
CA ASP A 131 4.55 -8.30 -4.63
C ASP A 131 4.03 -8.18 -3.19
N PHE A 132 2.87 -8.77 -2.93
CA PHE A 132 2.25 -8.87 -1.62
C PHE A 132 2.13 -10.34 -1.23
N ARG A 133 2.61 -10.68 -0.03
CA ARG A 133 2.57 -12.05 0.49
C ARG A 133 2.48 -12.08 1.99
N ASP A 134 1.79 -13.09 2.54
CA ASP A 134 1.72 -13.32 3.98
C ASP A 134 1.28 -12.09 4.79
N ASN A 135 0.47 -11.19 4.21
CA ASN A 135 -0.14 -10.11 4.95
C ASN A 135 -1.49 -10.58 5.51
N HIS A 136 -1.79 -10.15 6.73
CA HIS A 136 -2.92 -10.64 7.50
C HIS A 136 -3.76 -9.49 8.02
N ALA A 137 -4.98 -9.35 7.53
CA ALA A 137 -6.00 -8.55 8.20
C ALA A 137 -7.09 -9.46 8.76
N ARG A 138 -7.91 -8.96 9.69
CA ARG A 138 -9.14 -9.68 10.08
C ARG A 138 -10.06 -9.92 8.88
N SER A 139 -10.00 -9.05 7.87
CA SER A 139 -10.68 -9.20 6.58
C SER A 139 -9.93 -10.06 5.55
N GLY A 140 -8.70 -10.54 5.85
CA GLY A 140 -7.88 -11.32 4.91
C GLY A 140 -7.27 -10.51 3.75
N THR A 141 -7.32 -9.18 3.82
CA THR A 141 -7.00 -8.32 2.67
C THR A 141 -5.54 -7.89 2.62
N ASP A 142 -4.92 -8.01 1.44
CA ASP A 142 -3.64 -7.38 1.12
C ASP A 142 -3.81 -5.88 0.92
N LEU A 143 -4.83 -5.48 0.15
CA LEU A 143 -5.09 -4.09 -0.20
C LEU A 143 -6.55 -3.74 0.11
N HIS A 144 -6.76 -2.68 0.88
CA HIS A 144 -8.07 -2.07 1.07
C HIS A 144 -8.06 -0.61 0.60
N VAL A 145 -8.82 -0.34 -0.47
CA VAL A 145 -9.05 0.98 -1.04
C VAL A 145 -10.45 1.44 -0.66
N THR A 146 -10.58 2.57 0.04
CA THR A 146 -11.86 3.07 0.55
C THR A 146 -11.94 4.59 0.54
N GLY A 147 -13.02 5.16 1.08
CA GLY A 147 -13.24 6.60 1.13
C GLY A 147 -13.41 7.20 -0.26
N ALA A 148 -12.46 8.05 -0.64
CA ALA A 148 -12.38 8.72 -1.94
C ALA A 148 -10.98 8.54 -2.58
N ALA A 149 -10.28 7.47 -2.19
CA ALA A 149 -8.94 7.22 -2.65
C ALA A 149 -8.89 6.57 -4.03
N ARG A 150 -7.72 6.65 -4.67
CA ARG A 150 -7.44 6.03 -5.95
C ARG A 150 -6.22 5.12 -5.84
N ALA A 151 -6.34 3.89 -6.32
CA ALA A 151 -5.21 2.98 -6.42
C ALA A 151 -5.03 2.50 -7.86
N GLU A 152 -3.79 2.48 -8.32
CA GLU A 152 -3.40 1.89 -9.60
C GLU A 152 -2.27 0.89 -9.37
N ALA A 153 -2.44 -0.34 -9.87
CA ALA A 153 -1.39 -1.34 -9.86
C ALA A 153 -1.06 -1.80 -11.29
N ARG A 154 0.23 -1.84 -11.61
CA ARG A 154 0.77 -2.31 -12.88
C ARG A 154 1.76 -3.44 -12.60
N GLY A 155 1.50 -4.63 -13.12
CA GLY A 155 2.35 -5.81 -12.89
C GLY A 155 2.38 -6.30 -11.44
N GLY A 156 1.41 -5.89 -10.62
CA GLY A 156 1.37 -6.25 -9.19
C GLY A 156 0.94 -7.70 -8.96
N ARG A 157 1.44 -8.32 -7.89
CA ARG A 157 1.01 -9.64 -7.44
C ARG A 157 0.47 -9.57 -6.01
N PHE A 158 -0.76 -10.02 -5.82
CA PHE A 158 -1.45 -10.01 -4.52
C PHE A 158 -1.72 -11.44 -4.08
N GLY A 159 -1.10 -11.85 -2.97
CA GLY A 159 -1.27 -13.19 -2.40
C GLY A 159 -2.62 -13.40 -1.71
N GLY A 160 -3.25 -12.32 -1.24
CA GLY A 160 -4.53 -12.29 -0.55
C GLY A 160 -5.59 -11.47 -1.29
N ASP A 161 -6.63 -11.09 -0.54
CA ASP A 161 -7.80 -10.43 -1.08
C ASP A 161 -7.59 -8.93 -1.30
N ILE A 162 -8.32 -8.36 -2.25
CA ILE A 162 -8.44 -6.92 -2.44
C ILE A 162 -9.87 -6.49 -2.11
N VAL A 163 -10.02 -5.42 -1.33
CA VAL A 163 -11.32 -4.81 -1.06
C VAL A 163 -11.33 -3.38 -1.58
N VAL A 164 -12.39 -3.03 -2.31
CA VAL A 164 -12.68 -1.68 -2.78
C VAL A 164 -14.03 -1.26 -2.22
N SER A 165 -14.10 -0.14 -1.50
CA SER A 165 -15.36 0.29 -0.90
C SER A 165 -15.64 1.78 -0.99
N GLU A 166 -16.90 2.12 -0.71
CA GLU A 166 -17.40 3.50 -0.73
C GLU A 166 -17.30 4.16 -2.12
N GLY A 167 -16.57 5.27 -2.26
CA GLY A 167 -16.37 5.97 -3.53
C GLY A 167 -14.96 5.80 -4.09
N ALA A 168 -14.26 4.75 -3.65
CA ALA A 168 -12.89 4.50 -4.06
C ALA A 168 -12.78 4.00 -5.50
N GLU A 169 -11.62 4.24 -6.11
CA GLU A 169 -11.31 3.82 -7.48
C GLU A 169 -10.09 2.89 -7.46
N LEU A 170 -10.20 1.74 -8.14
CA LEU A 170 -9.10 0.80 -8.33
C LEU A 170 -8.89 0.51 -9.81
N THR A 171 -7.67 0.61 -10.29
CA THR A 171 -7.25 0.12 -11.59
C THR A 171 -6.16 -0.94 -11.44
N LEU A 172 -6.37 -2.11 -12.03
CA LEU A 172 -5.37 -3.18 -12.11
C LEU A 172 -5.01 -3.42 -13.57
N VAL A 173 -3.72 -3.37 -13.88
CA VAL A 173 -3.17 -3.58 -15.23
C VAL A 173 -2.12 -4.68 -15.17
N GLY A 174 -2.29 -5.73 -15.97
CA GLY A 174 -1.34 -6.84 -16.06
C GLY A 174 -1.02 -7.49 -14.70
N SER A 175 -1.95 -7.42 -13.75
CA SER A 175 -1.72 -7.83 -12.36
C SER A 175 -2.31 -9.22 -12.09
N HIS A 176 -1.86 -9.86 -11.01
CA HIS A 176 -2.38 -11.15 -10.55
C HIS A 176 -2.83 -11.06 -9.10
N VAL A 177 -4.10 -11.33 -8.86
CA VAL A 177 -4.70 -11.47 -7.53
C VAL A 177 -5.00 -12.94 -7.29
N VAL A 178 -4.34 -13.53 -6.30
CA VAL A 178 -4.57 -14.92 -5.88
C VAL A 178 -5.86 -15.02 -5.08
N GLY A 179 -6.13 -14.04 -4.22
CA GLY A 179 -7.39 -13.92 -3.50
C GLY A 179 -8.55 -13.45 -4.37
N ALA A 180 -9.63 -13.06 -3.71
CA ALA A 180 -10.79 -12.43 -4.32
C ALA A 180 -10.64 -10.90 -4.39
N LEU A 181 -11.34 -10.29 -5.34
CA LEU A 181 -11.58 -8.85 -5.35
C LEU A 181 -13.03 -8.59 -4.96
N SER A 182 -13.26 -7.94 -3.83
CA SER A 182 -14.61 -7.56 -3.37
C SER A 182 -14.85 -6.06 -3.49
N ALA A 183 -15.98 -5.67 -4.06
CA ALA A 183 -16.35 -4.28 -4.25
C ALA A 183 -17.73 -3.95 -3.67
N ARG A 184 -17.81 -2.91 -2.84
CA ARG A 184 -19.08 -2.50 -2.20
C ARG A 184 -19.16 -1.01 -1.90
N GLY A 185 -20.20 -0.35 -2.38
CA GLY A 185 -20.49 1.05 -2.12
C GLY A 185 -21.25 1.34 -0.83
N THR A 186 -21.70 2.58 -0.74
CA THR A 186 -22.74 3.07 0.16
C THR A 186 -23.96 3.51 -0.66
N THR A 187 -25.02 3.95 0.00
CA THR A 187 -26.20 4.50 -0.68
C THR A 187 -25.92 5.79 -1.46
N THR A 188 -24.78 6.43 -1.22
CA THR A 188 -24.42 7.74 -1.82
C THR A 188 -23.12 7.71 -2.61
N ARG A 189 -22.32 6.64 -2.51
CA ARG A 189 -21.03 6.52 -3.19
C ARG A 189 -20.87 5.10 -3.70
N ALA A 190 -20.57 4.96 -4.98
CA ALA A 190 -20.29 3.68 -5.63
C ALA A 190 -18.80 3.60 -6.00
N PRO A 191 -18.12 2.47 -5.75
CA PRO A 191 -16.74 2.33 -6.15
C PRO A 191 -16.62 2.14 -7.67
N SER A 192 -15.43 2.37 -8.21
CA SER A 192 -15.08 1.97 -9.58
C SER A 192 -13.90 1.01 -9.57
N VAL A 193 -13.99 -0.02 -10.42
CA VAL A 193 -12.92 -1.01 -10.61
C VAL A 193 -12.69 -1.19 -12.09
N THR A 194 -11.46 -0.97 -12.54
CA THR A 194 -11.03 -1.23 -13.92
C THR A 194 -9.98 -2.33 -13.93
N LEU A 195 -10.22 -3.39 -14.69
CA LEU A 195 -9.32 -4.53 -14.83
C LEU A 195 -8.86 -4.63 -16.28
N ARG A 196 -7.54 -4.57 -16.51
CA ARG A 196 -6.94 -4.67 -17.84
C ARG A 196 -5.89 -5.77 -17.86
N GLY A 197 -6.11 -6.83 -18.63
CA GLY A 197 -5.19 -7.99 -18.67
C GLY A 197 -4.85 -8.55 -17.27
N THR A 198 -5.77 -8.43 -16.31
CA THR A 198 -5.57 -8.79 -14.91
C THR A 198 -6.23 -10.13 -14.62
N ARG A 199 -5.51 -11.01 -13.92
CA ARG A 199 -6.00 -12.32 -13.47
C ARG A 199 -6.42 -12.25 -12.01
N ILE A 200 -7.61 -12.76 -11.68
CA ILE A 200 -8.12 -12.83 -10.31
C ILE A 200 -8.62 -14.25 -10.06
N ASP A 201 -7.90 -15.01 -9.23
CA ASP A 201 -8.16 -16.44 -8.99
C ASP A 201 -9.34 -16.66 -8.05
N GLY A 202 -9.51 -15.83 -7.02
CA GLY A 202 -10.66 -15.87 -6.11
C GLY A 202 -11.94 -15.25 -6.68
N GLY A 203 -11.88 -14.75 -7.92
CA GLY A 203 -13.01 -14.10 -8.60
C GLY A 203 -13.29 -12.67 -8.13
N VAL A 204 -14.27 -12.05 -8.79
CA VAL A 204 -14.74 -10.69 -8.48
C VAL A 204 -16.12 -10.78 -7.82
N VAL A 205 -16.23 -10.24 -6.61
CA VAL A 205 -17.47 -10.14 -5.85
C VAL A 205 -17.94 -8.69 -5.88
N ASN A 206 -18.99 -8.42 -6.66
CA ASN A 206 -19.63 -7.11 -6.69
C ASN A 206 -20.93 -7.16 -5.86
N ASP A 207 -21.03 -6.32 -4.81
CA ASP A 207 -22.19 -6.35 -3.90
C ASP A 207 -23.50 -6.10 -4.67
N PRO A 208 -24.53 -6.96 -4.52
CA PRO A 208 -25.75 -6.86 -5.33
C PRO A 208 -26.66 -5.68 -4.95
N ASN A 209 -26.53 -5.14 -3.74
CA ASN A 209 -27.37 -4.05 -3.24
C ASN A 209 -26.68 -2.69 -3.38
N LEU A 210 -25.35 -2.65 -3.24
CA LEU A 210 -24.54 -1.45 -3.34
C LEU A 210 -23.35 -1.70 -4.27
N PRO A 211 -23.60 -1.94 -5.57
CA PRO A 211 -22.56 -2.37 -6.51
C PRO A 211 -21.57 -1.27 -6.83
N ALA A 212 -20.36 -1.70 -7.19
CA ALA A 212 -19.39 -0.91 -7.93
C ALA A 212 -19.67 -0.94 -9.44
N SER A 213 -19.17 0.08 -10.12
CA SER A 213 -18.94 0.02 -11.57
C SER A 213 -17.70 -0.81 -11.84
N VAL A 214 -17.84 -1.94 -12.54
CA VAL A 214 -16.71 -2.82 -12.86
C VAL A 214 -16.54 -2.88 -14.38
N VAL A 215 -15.36 -2.50 -14.86
CA VAL A 215 -14.98 -2.55 -16.27
C VAL A 215 -13.86 -3.57 -16.43
N VAL A 216 -14.05 -4.53 -17.33
CA VAL A 216 -13.03 -5.53 -17.68
C VAL A 216 -12.66 -5.34 -19.15
N GLU A 217 -11.43 -4.93 -19.38
CA GLU A 217 -10.85 -4.78 -20.70
C GLU A 217 -9.95 -5.98 -21.00
N ASN A 218 -10.41 -6.82 -21.93
CA ASN A 218 -9.59 -7.88 -22.49
C ASN A 218 -8.66 -7.24 -23.54
N GLY A 219 -7.35 -7.33 -23.31
CA GLY A 219 -6.33 -6.89 -24.27
C GLY A 219 -6.27 -7.78 -25.50
#